data_AF-A0A924NSM9-F1
#
_entry.id   AF-A0A924NSM9-F1
#
_cell.length_a   1.000
_cell.length_b   1.000
_cell.length_c   1.000
_cell.angle_alpha   90.00
_cell.angle_beta   90.00
_cell.angle_gamma   90.00
#
_symmetry.space_group_name_H-M   'P 1'
#
loop_
_entity.id
_entity.type
_entity.pdbx_description
1 polymer ?
#
loop_
_entity_poly.entity_id
_entity_poly.type
_entity_poly.pdbx_seq_one_letter_code
_entity_poly.pdbx_strand_id
1 'polypeptide(L)' 'SFLYGLGAMGEAGVTKCLEILHKELDVTMAFCGHTQISTVDKSILLPGTF' A
#
# COMPACT_ATOMS: atom_id res chain seq x y z
N SER A 1 -13.19 1.47 3.18
CA SER A 1 -13.05 0.08 3.70
C SER A 1 -12.46 -0.01 5.12
N PHE A 2 -11.99 1.09 5.73
CA PHE A 2 -11.45 1.09 7.10
C PHE A 2 -12.49 0.77 8.19
N LEU A 3 -13.78 1.00 7.93
CA LEU A 3 -14.87 0.80 8.89
C LEU A 3 -15.20 -0.68 9.16
N TYR A 4 -14.93 -1.59 8.21
CA TYR A 4 -15.22 -3.02 8.37
C TYR A 4 -14.17 -3.78 9.18
N GLY A 5 -12.96 -3.22 9.36
CA GLY A 5 -11.92 -3.79 10.22
C GLY A 5 -12.14 -3.48 11.72
N LEU A 6 -12.67 -2.30 12.04
CA LEU A 6 -12.93 -1.88 13.42
C LEU A 6 -14.03 -2.72 14.09
N GLY A 7 -15.02 -3.19 13.30
CA GLY A 7 -16.19 -3.91 13.80
C GLY A 7 -16.05 -5.43 13.96
N ALA A 8 -15.04 -6.06 13.34
CA ALA A 8 -14.90 -7.52 13.32
C ALA A 8 -13.76 -8.06 14.23
N MET A 9 -12.70 -7.28 14.49
CA MET A 9 -11.54 -7.65 15.34
C MET A 9 -10.82 -6.47 16.02
N GLY A 10 -11.45 -5.29 16.14
CA GLY A 10 -10.84 -4.13 16.83
C GLY A 10 -9.49 -3.68 16.25
N GLU A 11 -8.54 -3.31 17.13
CA GLU A 11 -7.19 -2.85 16.78
C GLU A 11 -6.38 -3.89 15.99
N ALA A 12 -6.52 -5.17 16.31
CA ALA A 12 -5.80 -6.26 15.65
C ALA A 12 -6.20 -6.41 14.17
N GLY A 13 -7.48 -6.15 13.85
CA GLY A 13 -7.96 -6.16 12.46
C GLY A 13 -7.37 -5.00 11.65
N VAL A 14 -7.27 -3.81 12.24
CA VAL A 14 -6.67 -2.64 11.59
C VAL A 14 -5.17 -2.85 11.38
N THR A 15 -4.45 -3.36 12.38
CA THR A 15 -3.02 -3.69 12.26
C THR A 15 -2.80 -4.73 11.16
N LYS A 16 -3.65 -5.76 11.08
CA LYS A 16 -3.50 -6.77 10.04
C LYS A 16 -3.75 -6.22 8.63
N CYS A 17 -4.74 -5.35 8.47
CA CYS A 17 -4.97 -4.67 7.20
C CYS A 17 -3.79 -3.78 6.81
N LEU A 18 -3.20 -3.03 7.75
CA LEU A 18 -2.02 -2.20 7.50
C LEU A 18 -0.79 -3.03 7.13
N GLU A 19 -0.56 -4.17 7.79
CA GLU A 19 0.51 -5.11 7.44
C GLU A 19 0.36 -5.66 6.02
N ILE A 20 -0.85 -6.06 5.64
CA ILE A 20 -1.13 -6.59 4.29
C ILE A 20 -0.88 -5.50 3.24
N LEU A 21 -1.43 -4.30 3.45
CA LEU A 21 -1.22 -3.17 2.55
C LEU A 21 0.25 -2.80 2.42
N HIS A 22 1.00 -2.79 3.53
CA HIS A 22 2.43 -2.51 3.50
C HIS A 22 3.18 -3.56 2.68
N LYS A 23 2.81 -4.85 2.80
CA LYS A 23 3.46 -5.93 2.08
C LYS A 23 3.14 -5.91 0.58
N GLU A 24 1.89 -5.62 0.21
CA GLU A 24 1.53 -5.45 -1.20
C GLU A 24 2.19 -4.21 -1.82
N LEU A 25 2.27 -3.11 -1.05
CA LEU A 25 2.98 -1.91 -1.48
C LEU A 25 4.47 -2.21 -1.70
N ASP A 26 5.14 -2.91 -0.79
CA ASP A 26 6.56 -3.27 -0.93
C ASP A 26 6.82 -4.15 -2.17
N VAL A 27 5.94 -5.11 -2.44
CA VAL A 27 6.05 -5.98 -3.62
C VAL A 27 5.85 -5.19 -4.93
N THR A 28 4.84 -4.31 -5.00
CA THR A 28 4.60 -3.49 -6.20
C THR A 28 5.73 -2.50 -6.46
N MET A 29 6.25 -1.90 -5.40
CA MET A 29 7.43 -1.05 -5.39
C MET A 29 8.66 -1.77 -5.97
N ALA A 30 8.93 -2.99 -5.50
CA ALA A 30 10.02 -3.82 -6.01
C ALA A 30 9.88 -4.09 -7.52
N PHE A 31 8.66 -4.31 -8.03
CA PHE A 31 8.41 -4.49 -9.46
C PHE A 31 8.61 -3.19 -10.28
N CYS A 32 8.35 -2.03 -9.68
CA CYS A 32 8.67 -0.74 -10.29
C CYS A 32 10.16 -0.37 -10.18
N GLY A 33 11.01 -1.24 -9.61
CA GLY A 33 12.44 -0.96 -9.40
C GLY A 33 12.74 -0.01 -8.24
N HIS A 34 11.75 0.27 -7.39
CA HIS A 34 11.88 1.17 -6.25
C HIS A 34 11.83 0.35 -4.96
N THR A 35 12.87 0.38 -4.14
CA THR A 35 12.89 -0.33 -2.84
C THR A 35 12.59 0.61 -1.66
N GLN A 36 12.48 1.92 -1.93
CA GLN A 36 12.22 2.94 -0.92
C GLN A 36 11.09 3.86 -1.38
N ILE A 37 10.07 4.02 -0.55
CA ILE A 37 8.91 4.88 -0.87
C ILE A 37 9.32 6.35 -1.10
N SER A 38 10.40 6.80 -0.47
CA SER A 38 10.98 8.14 -0.65
C SER A 38 11.52 8.38 -2.05
N THR A 39 11.80 7.32 -2.81
CA THR A 39 12.33 7.39 -4.17
C THR A 39 11.25 7.31 -5.24
N VAL A 40 9.98 7.15 -4.86
CA VAL A 40 8.86 7.14 -5.80
C VAL A 40 8.54 8.55 -6.25
N ASP A 41 8.66 8.79 -7.54
CA ASP A 41 8.25 10.03 -8.18
C ASP A 41 7.19 9.78 -9.25
N LYS A 42 6.72 10.84 -9.92
CA LYS A 42 5.69 10.72 -10.97
C LYS A 42 6.16 9.94 -12.20
N SER A 43 7.44 9.56 -12.31
CA SER A 43 7.94 8.77 -13.44
C SER A 43 7.39 7.34 -13.47
N ILE A 44 6.90 6.82 -12.33
CA ILE A 44 6.24 5.51 -12.28
C ILE A 44 4.84 5.51 -12.93
N LEU A 45 4.27 6.70 -13.16
CA LEU A 45 2.94 6.85 -13.75
C LEU A 45 3.07 7.04 -15.26
N LEU A 46 2.31 6.26 -16.03
CA LEU A 46 2.26 6.41 -17.48
C LEU A 46 1.62 7.78 -17.83
N PRO A 47 2.26 8.64 -18.64
CA PRO A 47 1.67 9.93 -19.03
C PRO A 47 0.40 9.72 -19.87
N GLY A 48 -0.72 10.33 -19.46
CA GLY A 48 -1.95 10.40 -20.27
C GLY A 48 -3.17 9.65 -19.74
N THR A 49 -3.17 9.18 -18.49
CA THR A 49 -4.30 8.42 -17.90
C THR A 49 -5.00 9.13 -16.73
N PHE A 50 -4.79 10.44 -16.54
CA PHE A 50 -5.50 11.26 -15.55
C PHE A 50 -6.51 12.20 -16.22
#